data_AF-A0A2M6VQD6-F1
#
_entry.id   AF-A0A2M6VQD6-F1
#
_cell.length_a   1.000
_cell.length_b   1.000
_cell.length_c   1.000
_cell.angle_alpha   90.00
_cell.angle_beta   90.00
_cell.angle_gamma   90.00
#
_symmetry.space_group_name_H-M   'P 1'
#
loop_
_entity.id
_entity.type
_entity.pdbx_description
1 polymer ?
#
loop_
_entity_poly.entity_id
_entity_poly.type
_entity_poly.pdbx_seq_one_letter_code
_entity_poly.pdbx_strand_id
1 'polypeptide(L)' 'MGDVVQIPVTNIAKTIADCFKFRNKIGLDVALEALRDAWQQKKVTMDELWKAAEHCRVANVMCPYLESLV' A
#
# COMPACT_ATOMS: atom_id res chain seq x y z
N MET A 1 -31.60 -0.57 19.52
CA MET A 1 -30.75 0.52 19.02
C MET A 1 -29.34 -0.05 19.00
N GLY A 2 -28.80 -0.39 17.82
CA GLY A 2 -27.44 -0.96 17.74
C GLY A 2 -26.41 0.15 17.74
N ASP A 3 -25.46 0.13 18.67
CA ASP A 3 -24.36 1.09 18.75
C ASP A 3 -23.46 1.00 17.50
N VAL A 4 -23.22 2.14 16.85
CA VAL A 4 -22.27 2.24 15.73
C VAL A 4 -20.86 2.36 16.29
N VAL A 5 -20.08 1.28 16.22
CA VAL A 5 -18.67 1.28 16.62
C VAL A 5 -17.81 1.82 15.47
N GLN A 6 -17.09 2.90 15.72
CA GLN A 6 -16.10 3.44 14.79
C GLN A 6 -14.82 2.62 14.89
N ILE A 7 -14.44 1.95 13.79
CA ILE A 7 -13.21 1.15 13.72
C ILE A 7 -12.18 1.95 12.91
N PRO A 8 -10.99 2.23 13.46
CA PRO A 8 -9.94 2.90 12.72
C PRO A 8 -9.42 1.98 11.60
N VAL A 9 -9.56 2.43 10.36
CA VAL A 9 -9.06 1.73 9.16
C VAL A 9 -7.80 2.43 8.69
N THR A 10 -6.77 1.67 8.34
CA THR A 10 -5.56 2.20 7.71
C THR A 10 -5.85 2.71 6.29
N ASN A 11 -5.17 3.79 5.91
CA ASN A 11 -5.27 4.31 4.55
C ASN A 11 -4.71 3.32 3.53
N ILE A 12 -5.22 3.38 2.31
CA ILE A 12 -4.94 2.42 1.23
C ILE A 12 -3.43 2.36 0.94
N ALA A 13 -2.76 3.51 0.87
CA ALA A 13 -1.31 3.57 0.67
C ALA A 13 -0.51 2.81 1.73
N LYS A 14 -0.92 2.88 3.01
CA LYS A 14 -0.26 2.13 4.09
C LYS A 14 -0.54 0.64 4.00
N THR A 15 -1.76 0.26 3.64
CA THR A 15 -2.10 -1.15 3.39
C THR A 15 -1.20 -1.75 2.30
N ILE A 16 -1.00 -1.03 1.20
CA ILE A 16 -0.08 -1.46 0.13
C ILE A 16 1.36 -1.57 0.65
N ALA A 17 1.83 -0.56 1.39
CA ALA A 17 3.17 -0.60 1.99
C ALA A 17 3.34 -1.78 2.96
N ASP A 18 2.29 -2.14 3.72
CA ASP A 18 2.27 -3.33 4.57
C ASP A 18 2.31 -4.62 3.75
N CYS A 19 1.65 -4.69 2.59
CA CYS A 19 1.79 -5.82 1.66
C CYS A 19 3.26 -6.03 1.24
N PHE A 20 3.98 -4.95 0.91
CA PHE A 20 5.42 -5.04 0.61
C PHE A 20 6.27 -5.42 1.83
N LYS A 21 5.88 -4.95 3.02
CA LYS A 21 6.55 -5.29 4.28
C LYS A 21 6.42 -6.78 4.61
N PHE A 22 5.25 -7.36 4.37
CA PHE A 22 4.95 -8.77 4.63
C PHE A 22 4.97 -9.63 3.37
N ARG A 23 5.62 -9.19 2.28
CA ARG A 23 5.74 -9.93 1.01
C ARG A 23 6.24 -11.37 1.16
N ASN A 24 7.07 -11.65 2.18
CA ASN A 24 7.55 -13.00 2.48
C ASN A 24 6.45 -13.95 3.00
N LYS A 25 5.33 -13.40 3.48
CA LYS A 25 4.17 -14.15 3.99
C LYS A 25 3.05 -14.27 2.97
N ILE A 26 2.77 -13.19 2.24
CA ILE A 26 1.62 -13.12 1.34
C ILE A 26 1.97 -13.34 -0.14
N GLY A 27 3.25 -13.29 -0.50
CA GLY A 27 3.71 -13.25 -1.90
C GLY A 27 3.97 -11.83 -2.39
N LEU A 28 5.03 -11.67 -3.19
CA LEU A 28 5.36 -10.38 -3.81
C LEU A 28 4.38 -10.02 -4.93
N ASP A 29 3.91 -11.02 -5.66
CA ASP A 29 2.86 -10.94 -6.67
C ASP A 29 1.59 -10.30 -6.10
N VAL A 30 1.13 -10.74 -4.92
CA VAL A 30 -0.04 -10.16 -4.24
C VAL A 30 0.19 -8.69 -3.89
N ALA A 31 1.38 -8.32 -3.41
CA ALA A 31 1.72 -6.93 -3.10
C ALA A 31 1.74 -6.04 -4.36
N LEU A 32 2.21 -6.59 -5.49
CA LEU A 32 2.23 -5.90 -6.78
C LEU A 32 0.84 -5.73 -7.37
N GLU A 33 0.00 -6.74 -7.28
CA GLU A 33 -1.40 -6.65 -7.69
C GLU A 33 -2.13 -5.58 -6.91
N ALA A 34 -1.98 -5.55 -5.57
CA ALA A 34 -2.60 -4.53 -4.72
C ALA A 34 -2.13 -3.11 -5.08
N LEU A 35 -0.83 -2.93 -5.37
CA LEU A 35 -0.28 -1.64 -5.81
C LEU A 35 -0.88 -1.20 -7.15
N ARG A 36 -0.88 -2.09 -8.14
CA ARG A 36 -1.38 -1.79 -9.49
C ARG A 36 -2.88 -1.51 -9.49
N ASP A 37 -3.65 -2.30 -8.76
CA ASP A 37 -5.10 -2.15 -8.65
C ASP A 37 -5.45 -0.80 -8.01
N ALA A 38 -4.80 -0.43 -6.91
CA ALA A 38 -5.04 0.87 -6.26
C ALA A 38 -4.62 2.05 -7.14
N TRP A 39 -3.52 1.93 -7.89
CA TRP A 39 -3.06 2.94 -8.84
C TRP A 39 -4.04 3.11 -10.01
N GLN A 40 -4.48 2.00 -10.62
CA GLN A 40 -5.45 2.01 -11.72
C GLN A 40 -6.80 2.60 -11.28
N GLN A 41 -7.22 2.30 -10.05
CA GLN A 41 -8.44 2.86 -9.46
C GLN A 41 -8.28 4.32 -8.99
N LYS A 42 -7.09 4.92 -9.12
CA LYS A 42 -6.76 6.28 -8.65
C LYS A 42 -7.09 6.50 -7.18
N LYS A 43 -6.96 5.45 -6.36
CA LYS A 43 -7.24 5.46 -4.92
C LYS A 43 -6.05 5.93 -4.08
N VAL A 44 -4.89 6.08 -4.72
CA VAL A 44 -3.64 6.50 -4.10
C VAL A 44 -2.89 7.43 -5.04
N THR A 45 -2.12 8.35 -4.46
CA THR A 45 -1.19 9.21 -5.18
C THR A 45 0.25 8.76 -4.97
N MET A 46 1.18 9.19 -5.85
CA MET A 46 2.59 8.83 -5.73
C MET A 46 3.21 9.34 -4.43
N ASP A 47 2.83 10.54 -3.99
CA ASP A 47 3.28 11.12 -2.71
C ASP A 47 2.80 10.29 -1.50
N GLU A 48 1.55 9.82 -1.51
CA GLU A 48 1.03 8.94 -0.45
C GLU A 48 1.74 7.59 -0.41
N LEU A 49 2.02 7.00 -1.58
CA LEU A 49 2.77 5.75 -1.68
C LEU A 49 4.19 5.92 -1.15
N TRP A 50 4.86 7.02 -1.49
CA TRP A 50 6.22 7.31 -1.02
C TRP A 50 6.25 7.50 0.50
N LYS A 51 5.36 8.35 1.04
CA LYS A 51 5.22 8.58 2.48
C LYS A 51 4.90 7.29 3.24
N ALA A 52 4.01 6.46 2.70
CA ALA A 52 3.68 5.17 3.29
C ALA A 52 4.88 4.21 3.26
N ALA A 53 5.62 4.18 2.15
CA ALA A 53 6.79 3.33 1.99
C ALA A 53 7.93 3.73 2.96
N GLU A 54 8.16 5.03 3.15
CA GLU A 54 9.12 5.54 4.13
C GLU A 54 8.68 5.20 5.56
N HIS A 55 7.42 5.46 5.91
CA HIS A 55 6.86 5.17 7.22
C HIS A 55 6.95 3.67 7.56
N CYS A 56 6.68 2.80 6.58
CA CYS A 56 6.77 1.35 6.75
C CYS A 56 8.18 0.78 6.56
N ARG A 57 9.19 1.62 6.28
CA ARG A 57 10.60 1.25 6.00
C ARG A 57 10.77 0.26 4.84
N VAL A 58 9.92 0.40 3.83
CA VAL A 58 9.91 -0.42 2.61
C VAL A 58 10.19 0.41 1.36
N ALA A 59 10.55 1.68 1.49
CA ALA A 59 10.89 2.58 0.38
C ALA A 59 11.85 1.95 -0.64
N ASN A 60 12.95 1.34 -0.19
CA ASN A 60 13.93 0.72 -1.10
C ASN A 60 13.39 -0.50 -1.85
N VAL A 61 12.40 -1.20 -1.27
CA VAL A 61 11.74 -2.35 -1.90
C VAL A 61 10.68 -1.87 -2.90
N MET A 62 9.94 -0.82 -2.53
CA MET A 62 8.87 -0.27 -3.36
C MET A 62 9.38 0.59 -4.52
N CYS A 63 10.50 1.28 -4.35
CA CYS A 63 11.10 2.20 -5.32
C CYS A 63 11.08 1.69 -6.78
N PRO A 64 11.67 0.52 -7.11
CA PRO A 64 11.67 0.04 -8.49
C PRO A 64 10.27 -0.20 -9.06
N TYR A 65 9.30 -0.53 -8.21
CA TYR A 65 7.91 -0.74 -8.63
C TYR A 65 7.15 0.57 -8.79
N LEU A 66 7.44 1.57 -7.96
CA LEU A 66 6.85 2.90 -8.08
C LEU A 66 7.34 3.63 -9.33
N GLU A 67 8.64 3.52 -9.65
CA GLU A 67 9.20 4.08 -10.88
C GLU A 67 8.61 3.44 -12.15
N SER A 68 8.25 2.15 -12.09
CA SER A 68 7.61 1.44 -13.19
C SER A 68 6.13 1.82 -13.41
N LEU A 69 5.48 2.53 -12.49
CA LEU A 69 4.08 2.98 -12.64
C LEU A 69 3.95 4.31 -13.39
N VAL A 70 5.07 5.02 -13.57
CA VAL A 70 5.16 6.31 -14.27
C VAL A 70 5.35 6.11 -15.76
#